data_AF-A0A7J3WFU5-F1
#
_entry.id   AF-A0A7J3WFU5-F1
#
_cell.length_a   1.000
_cell.length_b   1.000
_cell.length_c   1.000
_cell.angle_alpha   90.00
_cell.angle_beta   90.00
_cell.angle_gamma   90.00
#
_symmetry.space_group_name_H-M   'P 1'
#
loop_
_entity.id
_entity.type
_entity.pdbx_description
1 polymer ?
#
loop_
_entity_poly.entity_id
_entity_poly.type
_entity_poly.pdbx_seq_one_letter_code
_entity_poly.pdbx_strand_id
1 'polypeptide(L)'
;MLRAIIAALSLMLLLGVSFTGGIQLPVYDAQRAVIGEFLKAIFFHLTPVSSLIGGGVLVTGLGFTISSSYGLLPLLSLAFAGLLAGLMCRSTPQAILAGLTSSIILIVMAISLLLGFTPTLPNQEGDMRWQVDKIFSTLFIDSPLELPVIVAVPTLASIPTGMIMERLWSERSREERPLFSWRRSYVEEAS
;
A
#
# COMPACT_ATOMS: atom_id res chain seq x y z
N MET A 1 10.77 7.09 9.07
CA MET A 1 9.42 7.24 8.50
C MET A 1 9.42 7.24 6.97
N LEU A 2 10.03 8.20 6.27
CA LEU A 2 10.00 8.24 4.79
C LEU A 2 10.47 6.94 4.12
N ARG A 3 11.58 6.36 4.60
CA ARG A 3 12.09 5.06 4.11
C ARG A 3 11.07 3.93 4.24
N ALA A 4 10.34 3.88 5.36
CA ALA A 4 9.32 2.87 5.63
C ALA A 4 8.14 3.02 4.66
N ILE A 5 7.69 4.26 4.43
CA ILE A 5 6.62 4.56 3.48
C ILE A 5 7.02 4.13 2.07
N ILE A 6 8.21 4.52 1.61
CA ILE A 6 8.71 4.16 0.27
C ILE A 6 8.84 2.64 0.13
N ALA A 7 9.39 1.95 1.15
CA ALA A 7 9.56 0.50 1.12
C ALA A 7 8.21 -0.23 1.03
N ALA A 8 7.24 0.14 1.88
CA ALA A 8 5.91 -0.46 1.87
C ALA A 8 5.20 -0.23 0.54
N LEU A 9 5.24 1.00 0.03
CA LEU A 9 4.60 1.36 -1.23
C LEU A 9 5.26 0.67 -2.43
N SER A 10 6.59 0.57 -2.43
CA SER A 10 7.33 -0.19 -3.45
C SER A 10 6.96 -1.67 -3.43
N LEU A 11 6.80 -2.26 -2.25
CA LEU A 11 6.38 -3.65 -2.11
C LEU A 11 4.95 -3.87 -2.62
N MET A 12 4.00 -2.99 -2.28
CA MET A 12 2.64 -3.06 -2.80
C MET A 12 2.61 -3.00 -4.33
N LEU A 13 3.38 -2.09 -4.93
CA LEU A 13 3.48 -1.96 -6.38
C LEU A 13 4.14 -3.17 -7.01
N LEU A 14 5.25 -3.66 -6.44
CA LEU A 14 5.98 -4.82 -6.97
C LEU A 14 5.13 -6.09 -6.93
N LEU A 15 4.43 -6.35 -5.83
CA LEU A 15 3.51 -7.48 -5.72
C LEU A 15 2.32 -7.31 -6.67
N GLY A 16 1.76 -6.10 -6.76
CA GLY A 16 0.70 -5.78 -7.71
C GLY A 16 1.10 -6.08 -9.17
N VAL A 17 2.26 -5.62 -9.61
CA VAL A 17 2.80 -5.92 -10.96
C VAL A 17 3.03 -7.42 -11.13
N SER A 18 3.63 -8.07 -10.13
CA SER A 18 3.96 -9.50 -10.21
C SER A 18 2.72 -10.38 -10.38
N PHE A 19 1.64 -10.08 -9.66
CA PHE A 19 0.39 -10.86 -9.72
C PHE A 19 -0.54 -10.48 -10.86
N THR A 20 -0.35 -9.29 -11.45
CA THR A 20 -1.06 -8.87 -12.67
C THR A 20 -0.24 -9.12 -13.95
N GLY A 21 0.91 -9.79 -13.82
CA GLY A 21 1.79 -10.18 -14.91
C GLY A 21 1.05 -11.03 -15.95
N GLY A 22 1.32 -10.76 -17.23
CA GLY A 22 0.67 -11.44 -18.36
C GLY A 22 -0.51 -10.68 -18.97
N ILE A 23 -1.08 -9.70 -18.27
CA ILE A 23 -2.07 -8.78 -18.83
C ILE A 23 -1.30 -7.63 -19.51
N GLN A 24 -1.10 -7.70 -20.83
CA GLN A 24 -0.49 -6.62 -21.58
C GLN A 24 -1.56 -5.61 -22.02
N LEU A 25 -1.38 -4.36 -21.60
CA LEU A 25 -2.21 -3.26 -22.11
C LEU A 25 -1.74 -2.90 -23.53
N PRO A 26 -2.64 -2.60 -24.48
CA PRO A 26 -2.31 -2.29 -25.88
C PRO A 26 -1.73 -0.88 -25.99
N VAL A 27 -0.54 -0.69 -25.45
CA VAL A 27 0.12 0.60 -25.32
C VAL A 27 1.43 0.58 -26.08
N TYR A 28 1.56 1.45 -27.08
CA TYR A 28 2.70 1.49 -27.99
C TYR A 28 3.84 2.42 -27.53
N ASP A 29 3.55 3.33 -26.60
CA ASP A 29 4.52 4.28 -26.03
C ASP A 29 5.07 3.76 -24.70
N ALA A 30 6.39 3.77 -24.54
CA ALA A 30 7.08 3.33 -23.34
C ALA A 30 6.61 4.06 -22.07
N GLN A 31 6.33 5.37 -22.16
CA GLN A 31 5.86 6.13 -20.98
C GLN A 31 4.49 5.67 -20.52
N ARG A 32 3.58 5.44 -21.47
CA ARG A 32 2.23 4.96 -21.18
C ARG A 32 2.24 3.49 -20.76
N ALA A 33 3.17 2.68 -21.26
CA ALA A 33 3.34 1.29 -20.82
C ALA A 33 3.72 1.24 -19.34
N VAL A 34 4.67 2.08 -18.90
CA VAL A 34 5.05 2.20 -17.49
C VAL A 34 3.86 2.61 -16.62
N ILE A 35 3.09 3.61 -17.03
CA ILE A 35 1.90 4.03 -16.29
C ILE A 35 0.83 2.92 -16.27
N GLY A 36 0.70 2.16 -17.36
CA GLY A 36 -0.19 1.00 -17.44
C GLY A 36 0.16 -0.12 -16.45
N GLU A 37 1.46 -0.38 -16.23
CA GLU A 37 1.91 -1.30 -15.19
C GLU A 37 1.55 -0.80 -13.78
N PHE A 38 1.74 0.50 -13.51
CA PHE A 38 1.31 1.09 -12.24
C PHE A 38 -0.20 0.99 -12.01
N LEU A 39 -1.00 1.22 -13.06
CA LEU A 39 -2.45 1.09 -12.99
C LEU A 39 -2.86 -0.34 -12.62
N LYS A 40 -2.31 -1.35 -13.31
CA LYS A 40 -2.58 -2.76 -13.01
C LYS A 40 -2.20 -3.11 -11.57
N ALA A 41 -1.02 -2.67 -11.14
CA ALA A 41 -0.53 -2.93 -9.80
C ALA A 41 -1.43 -2.33 -8.70
N ILE A 42 -1.96 -1.14 -8.93
CA ILE A 42 -2.86 -0.49 -7.97
C ILE A 42 -4.26 -1.10 -8.02
N PHE A 43 -4.75 -1.44 -9.21
CA PHE A 43 -6.07 -2.04 -9.40
C PHE A 43 -6.22 -3.35 -8.62
N PHE A 44 -5.14 -4.13 -8.55
CA PHE A 44 -5.06 -5.35 -7.76
C PHE A 44 -5.45 -5.16 -6.27
N HIS A 45 -5.23 -3.97 -5.69
CA HIS A 45 -5.48 -3.68 -4.27
C HIS A 45 -6.84 -3.01 -4.00
N LEU A 46 -7.70 -2.81 -5.01
CA LEU A 46 -8.93 -2.00 -4.84
C LEU A 46 -10.04 -2.67 -4.05
N THR A 47 -10.17 -4.00 -4.12
CA THR A 47 -11.27 -4.73 -3.47
C THR A 47 -10.78 -5.99 -2.74
N PRO A 48 -9.89 -5.85 -1.74
CA PRO A 48 -9.27 -6.97 -1.06
C PRO A 48 -10.25 -7.93 -0.39
N VAL A 49 -11.35 -7.46 0.20
CA VAL A 49 -12.33 -8.32 0.90
C VAL A 49 -13.23 -9.03 -0.10
N SER A 50 -13.78 -8.29 -1.06
CA SER A 50 -14.66 -8.82 -2.10
C SER A 50 -13.93 -9.89 -2.89
N SER A 51 -12.64 -9.67 -3.15
CA SER A 51 -11.76 -10.66 -3.79
C SER A 51 -11.74 -12.00 -3.06
N LEU A 52 -11.81 -12.04 -1.73
CA LEU A 52 -11.89 -13.30 -0.97
C LEU A 52 -13.18 -14.07 -1.22
N ILE A 53 -14.29 -13.36 -1.33
CA ILE A 53 -15.62 -13.95 -1.54
C ILE A 53 -15.92 -14.17 -3.04
N GLY A 54 -14.92 -13.98 -3.90
CA GLY A 54 -15.02 -14.13 -5.36
C GLY A 54 -15.56 -12.90 -6.10
N GLY A 55 -15.90 -11.82 -5.38
CA GLY A 55 -16.29 -10.54 -5.94
C GLY A 55 -15.08 -9.70 -6.37
N GLY A 56 -15.31 -8.70 -7.21
CA GLY A 56 -14.25 -7.77 -7.60
C GLY A 56 -14.65 -6.90 -8.78
N VAL A 57 -13.81 -5.92 -9.08
CA VAL A 57 -13.99 -5.06 -10.24
C VAL A 57 -13.27 -5.68 -11.42
N LEU A 58 -13.95 -5.69 -12.57
CA LEU A 58 -13.41 -6.11 -13.85
C LEU A 58 -13.48 -4.93 -14.81
N VAL A 59 -12.34 -4.60 -15.40
CA VAL A 59 -12.19 -3.60 -16.45
C VAL A 59 -11.67 -4.31 -17.70
N THR A 60 -12.50 -4.33 -18.74
CA THR A 60 -12.17 -4.99 -20.01
C THR A 60 -12.08 -3.94 -21.12
N GLY A 61 -11.06 -4.05 -21.98
CA GLY A 61 -10.92 -3.21 -23.17
C GLY A 61 -10.00 -3.86 -24.20
N LEU A 62 -10.23 -3.64 -25.50
CA LEU A 62 -9.34 -4.00 -26.64
C LEU A 62 -8.38 -5.22 -26.42
N GLY A 63 -8.91 -6.37 -25.99
CA GLY A 63 -8.15 -7.62 -25.80
C GLY A 63 -7.44 -7.80 -24.45
N PHE A 64 -7.60 -6.88 -23.51
CA PHE A 64 -7.12 -7.00 -22.13
C PHE A 64 -8.27 -7.00 -21.11
N THR A 65 -8.05 -7.66 -19.99
CA THR A 65 -8.95 -7.64 -18.83
C THR A 65 -8.12 -7.46 -17.58
N ILE A 66 -8.36 -6.37 -16.85
CA ILE A 66 -7.82 -6.13 -15.52
C ILE A 66 -8.88 -6.56 -14.51
N SER A 67 -8.47 -7.35 -13.52
CA SER A 67 -9.32 -7.78 -12.41
C SER A 67 -8.71 -7.34 -11.09
N SER A 68 -9.55 -7.15 -10.07
CA SER A 68 -9.12 -7.08 -8.67
C SER A 68 -9.47 -8.36 -7.90
N SER A 69 -10.07 -9.37 -8.55
CA SER A 69 -10.50 -10.63 -7.94
C SER A 69 -9.39 -11.69 -8.01
N TYR A 70 -8.50 -11.66 -7.01
CA TYR A 70 -7.35 -12.55 -6.87
C TYR A 70 -7.36 -13.33 -5.53
N GLY A 71 -8.55 -13.62 -5.00
CA GLY A 71 -8.72 -14.29 -3.72
C GLY A 71 -8.10 -13.50 -2.57
N LEU A 72 -7.23 -14.15 -1.78
CA LEU A 72 -6.59 -13.60 -0.58
C LEU A 72 -5.31 -12.80 -0.89
N LEU A 73 -4.82 -12.81 -2.13
CA LEU A 73 -3.54 -12.19 -2.48
C LEU A 73 -3.49 -10.67 -2.24
N PRO A 74 -4.54 -9.87 -2.54
CA PRO A 74 -4.53 -8.43 -2.24
C PRO A 74 -4.35 -8.15 -0.74
N LEU A 75 -5.04 -8.91 0.11
CA LEU A 75 -4.92 -8.79 1.58
C LEU A 75 -3.51 -9.15 2.07
N LEU A 76 -2.94 -10.24 1.56
CA LEU A 76 -1.57 -10.63 1.92
C LEU A 76 -0.56 -9.58 1.50
N SER A 77 -0.70 -9.02 0.30
CA SER A 77 0.19 -7.96 -0.17
C SER A 77 0.11 -6.72 0.71
N LEU A 78 -1.10 -6.29 1.09
CA LEU A 78 -1.31 -5.17 2.03
C LEU A 78 -0.69 -5.47 3.39
N ALA A 79 -0.85 -6.70 3.90
CA ALA A 79 -0.28 -7.12 5.18
C ALA A 79 1.25 -7.14 5.16
N PHE A 80 1.86 -7.68 4.10
CA PHE A 80 3.32 -7.70 3.95
C PHE A 80 3.91 -6.30 3.85
N ALA A 81 3.23 -5.38 3.16
CA ALA A 81 3.63 -3.99 3.12
C ALA A 81 3.58 -3.32 4.51
N GLY A 82 2.55 -3.62 5.30
CA GLY A 82 2.46 -3.18 6.70
C GLY A 82 3.61 -3.70 7.56
N LEU A 83 3.89 -5.01 7.50
CA LEU A 83 5.01 -5.63 8.21
C LEU A 83 6.35 -4.99 7.82
N LEU A 84 6.57 -4.76 6.52
CA LEU A 84 7.78 -4.09 6.03
C LEU A 84 7.89 -2.65 6.54
N ALA A 85 6.78 -1.90 6.56
CA ALA A 85 6.74 -0.56 7.14
C ALA A 85 7.17 -0.58 8.60
N GLY A 86 6.66 -1.54 9.39
CA GLY A 86 7.00 -1.68 10.80
C GLY A 86 8.47 -2.05 11.03
N LEU A 87 9.04 -2.96 10.24
CA LEU A 87 10.46 -3.32 10.31
C LEU A 87 11.40 -2.13 10.03
N MET A 88 10.95 -1.15 9.25
CA MET A 88 11.74 0.03 8.88
C MET A 88 11.54 1.22 9.83
N CYS A 89 10.75 1.06 10.89
CA CYS A 89 10.46 2.09 11.88
C CYS A 89 11.15 1.80 13.22
N ARG A 90 11.41 2.86 14.01
CA ARG A 90 12.10 2.75 15.30
C ARG A 90 11.15 2.63 16.50
N SER A 91 9.88 2.95 16.29
CA SER A 91 8.85 2.88 17.32
C SER A 91 7.52 2.47 16.73
N THR A 92 6.65 1.90 17.57
CA THR A 92 5.30 1.45 17.18
C THR A 92 4.45 2.60 16.61
N PRO A 93 4.44 3.82 17.20
CA PRO A 93 3.70 4.94 16.60
C PRO A 93 4.20 5.33 15.19
N GLN A 94 5.53 5.25 14.95
CA GLN A 94 6.07 5.50 13.61
C GLN A 94 5.70 4.41 12.62
N ALA A 95 5.62 3.15 13.05
CA ALA A 95 5.17 2.03 12.24
C ALA A 95 3.71 2.22 11.79
N ILE A 96 2.82 2.54 12.75
CA ILE A 96 1.39 2.81 12.50
C ILE A 96 1.24 3.96 11.50
N LEU A 97 1.93 5.08 11.73
CA LEU A 97 1.90 6.22 10.82
C LEU A 97 2.42 5.87 9.42
N ALA A 98 3.49 5.06 9.32
CA ALA A 98 4.03 4.63 8.03
C ALA A 98 3.04 3.72 7.27
N GLY A 99 2.42 2.75 7.96
CA GLY A 99 1.38 1.90 7.38
C GLY A 99 0.19 2.72 6.87
N LEU A 100 -0.36 3.60 7.71
CA LEU A 100 -1.47 4.48 7.36
C LEU A 100 -1.13 5.40 6.18
N THR A 101 0.05 6.03 6.20
CA THR A 101 0.48 6.93 5.12
C THR A 101 0.66 6.16 3.80
N SER A 102 1.20 4.95 3.83
CA SER A 102 1.37 4.13 2.63
C SER A 102 0.02 3.77 1.99
N SER A 103 -0.97 3.38 2.80
CA SER A 103 -2.34 3.12 2.34
C SER A 103 -3.01 4.36 1.73
N ILE A 104 -2.87 5.53 2.37
CA ILE A 104 -3.44 6.77 1.84
C ILE A 104 -2.80 7.12 0.50
N ILE A 105 -1.48 7.03 0.37
CA ILE A 105 -0.82 7.31 -0.91
C ILE A 105 -1.28 6.32 -1.97
N LEU A 106 -1.42 5.02 -1.65
CA LEU A 106 -1.94 4.04 -2.60
C LEU A 106 -3.36 4.38 -3.07
N ILE A 107 -4.26 4.78 -2.17
CA ILE A 107 -5.63 5.21 -2.52
C ILE A 107 -5.61 6.46 -3.39
N VAL A 108 -4.81 7.47 -3.03
CA VAL A 108 -4.67 8.70 -3.81
C VAL A 108 -4.11 8.41 -5.19
N MET A 109 -3.10 7.53 -5.31
CA MET A 109 -2.57 7.09 -6.60
C MET A 109 -3.63 6.33 -7.40
N ALA A 110 -4.43 5.47 -6.76
CA ALA A 110 -5.54 4.79 -7.42
C ALA A 110 -6.52 5.78 -8.03
N ILE A 111 -7.01 6.73 -7.23
CA ILE A 111 -7.94 7.77 -7.68
C ILE A 111 -7.31 8.61 -8.79
N SER A 112 -6.05 9.03 -8.63
CA SER A 112 -5.36 9.88 -9.61
C SER A 112 -5.14 9.17 -10.94
N LEU A 113 -4.73 7.89 -10.93
CA LEU A 113 -4.55 7.10 -12.14
C LEU A 113 -5.89 6.77 -12.80
N LEU A 114 -6.95 6.55 -12.03
CA LEU A 114 -8.28 6.36 -12.57
C LEU A 114 -8.80 7.62 -13.25
N LEU A 115 -8.61 8.80 -12.66
CA LEU A 115 -9.00 10.08 -13.25
C LEU A 115 -8.13 10.48 -14.44
N GLY A 116 -6.82 10.19 -14.39
CA GLY A 116 -5.84 10.65 -15.38
C GLY A 116 -5.61 9.69 -16.55
N PHE A 117 -5.66 8.37 -16.33
CA PHE A 117 -5.29 7.39 -17.34
C PHE A 117 -6.47 6.87 -18.16
N THR A 118 -7.67 6.73 -17.55
CA THR A 118 -8.87 6.33 -18.29
C THR A 118 -9.12 7.22 -19.52
N PRO A 119 -9.10 8.57 -19.47
CA PRO A 119 -9.35 9.40 -20.67
C PRO A 119 -8.28 9.32 -21.76
N THR A 120 -7.13 8.68 -21.52
CA THR A 120 -6.01 8.61 -22.48
C THR A 120 -5.94 7.32 -23.29
N LEU A 121 -6.75 6.33 -22.92
CA LEU A 121 -6.98 5.14 -23.74
C LEU A 121 -7.80 5.55 -24.98
N PRO A 122 -7.53 4.99 -26.17
CA PRO A 122 -8.16 5.42 -27.42
C PRO A 122 -9.68 5.38 -27.29
N ASN A 123 -10.24 6.58 -27.44
CA ASN A 123 -11.63 6.92 -27.22
C ASN A 123 -12.48 6.27 -28.31
N GLN A 124 -13.19 5.18 -28.01
CA GLN A 124 -14.35 4.78 -28.79
C GLN A 124 -15.57 4.72 -27.88
N GLU A 125 -16.49 5.63 -28.18
CA GLU A 125 -17.92 5.60 -27.85
C GLU A 125 -18.28 5.37 -26.37
N GLY A 126 -18.23 6.45 -25.58
CA GLY A 126 -19.10 6.64 -24.39
C GLY A 126 -18.72 5.91 -23.09
N ASP A 127 -17.78 4.96 -23.13
CA ASP A 127 -17.72 3.90 -22.12
C ASP A 127 -16.70 4.08 -20.97
N MET A 128 -15.87 5.12 -20.97
CA MET A 128 -14.88 5.27 -19.87
C MET A 128 -15.47 5.85 -18.59
N ARG A 129 -16.54 6.65 -18.70
CA ARG A 129 -17.26 7.17 -17.53
C ARG A 129 -17.83 6.04 -16.69
N TRP A 130 -18.46 5.03 -17.30
CA TRP A 130 -19.00 3.92 -16.52
C TRP A 130 -17.92 3.11 -15.82
N GLN A 131 -16.71 3.00 -16.38
CA GLN A 131 -15.61 2.27 -15.73
C GLN A 131 -15.14 3.01 -14.48
N VAL A 132 -14.97 4.33 -14.59
CA VAL A 132 -14.64 5.20 -13.46
C VAL A 132 -15.78 5.15 -12.44
N ASP A 133 -17.02 5.35 -12.87
CA ASP A 133 -18.21 5.34 -12.01
C ASP A 133 -18.38 3.99 -11.31
N LYS A 134 -18.07 2.87 -11.98
CA LYS A 134 -18.13 1.51 -11.39
C LYS A 134 -17.05 1.31 -10.33
N ILE A 135 -15.84 1.83 -10.54
CA ILE A 135 -14.78 1.73 -9.53
C ILE A 135 -15.09 2.63 -8.33
N PHE A 136 -15.56 3.85 -8.58
CA PHE A 136 -16.03 4.75 -7.53
C PHE A 136 -17.24 4.17 -6.79
N SER A 137 -18.23 3.63 -7.49
CA SER A 137 -19.39 2.98 -6.86
C SER A 137 -18.92 1.80 -6.02
N THR A 138 -18.01 0.98 -6.53
CA THR A 138 -17.52 -0.17 -5.76
C THR A 138 -16.81 0.26 -4.47
N LEU A 139 -15.94 1.27 -4.54
CA LEU A 139 -15.17 1.75 -3.38
C LEU A 139 -16.03 2.48 -2.35
N PHE A 140 -17.03 3.26 -2.78
CA PHE A 140 -17.77 4.18 -1.91
C PHE A 140 -19.22 3.78 -1.62
N ILE A 141 -19.83 2.95 -2.45
CA ILE A 141 -21.27 2.64 -2.41
C ILE A 141 -21.49 1.13 -2.22
N ASP A 142 -21.01 0.31 -3.14
CA ASP A 142 -21.36 -1.11 -3.21
C ASP A 142 -20.59 -1.96 -2.20
N SER A 143 -19.35 -1.58 -1.86
CA SER A 143 -18.49 -2.33 -0.94
C SER A 143 -17.73 -1.38 0.01
N PRO A 144 -18.45 -0.70 0.92
CA PRO A 144 -17.86 0.34 1.77
C PRO A 144 -16.80 -0.17 2.75
N LEU A 145 -16.71 -1.49 2.97
CA LEU A 145 -15.70 -2.11 3.81
C LEU A 145 -14.31 -2.20 3.16
N GLU A 146 -14.20 -2.03 1.84
CA GLU A 146 -12.92 -2.14 1.14
C GLU A 146 -11.97 -1.02 1.53
N LEU A 147 -12.46 0.22 1.58
CA LEU A 147 -11.65 1.39 1.96
C LEU A 147 -11.07 1.26 3.38
N PRO A 148 -11.88 0.97 4.42
CA PRO A 148 -11.36 0.66 5.75
C PRO A 148 -10.33 -0.47 5.74
N VAL A 149 -10.50 -1.51 4.92
CA VAL A 149 -9.57 -2.65 4.89
C VAL A 149 -8.24 -2.30 4.23
N ILE A 150 -8.24 -1.53 3.14
CA ILE A 150 -7.01 -1.04 2.49
C ILE A 150 -6.16 -0.23 3.48
N VAL A 151 -6.79 0.46 4.43
CA VAL A 151 -6.11 1.23 5.48
C VAL A 151 -5.75 0.37 6.69
N ALA A 152 -6.71 -0.42 7.19
CA ALA A 152 -6.57 -1.18 8.42
C ALA A 152 -5.53 -2.30 8.30
N VAL A 153 -5.50 -3.01 7.17
CA VAL A 153 -4.61 -4.17 7.03
C VAL A 153 -3.13 -3.78 7.11
N PRO A 154 -2.61 -2.81 6.33
CA PRO A 154 -1.23 -2.38 6.46
C PRO A 154 -0.94 -1.77 7.84
N THR A 155 -1.89 -1.02 8.40
CA THR A 155 -1.71 -0.36 9.69
C THR A 155 -1.60 -1.38 10.84
N LEU A 156 -2.53 -2.32 10.93
CA LEU A 156 -2.51 -3.38 11.96
C LEU A 156 -1.32 -4.31 11.78
N ALA A 157 -0.99 -4.66 10.54
CA ALA A 157 0.16 -5.51 10.24
C ALA A 157 1.50 -4.84 10.61
N SER A 158 1.58 -3.50 10.62
CA SER A 158 2.80 -2.78 11.01
C SER A 158 3.14 -2.86 12.50
N ILE A 159 2.12 -3.05 13.36
CA ILE A 159 2.25 -3.04 14.83
C ILE A 159 3.24 -4.11 15.35
N PRO A 160 3.07 -5.42 15.06
CA PRO A 160 3.94 -6.45 15.65
C PRO A 160 5.42 -6.22 15.29
N THR A 161 5.70 -5.89 14.02
CA THR A 161 7.06 -5.59 13.57
C THR A 161 7.61 -4.28 14.14
N GLY A 162 6.75 -3.28 14.34
CA GLY A 162 7.12 -2.03 15.01
C GLY A 162 7.48 -2.25 16.48
N MET A 163 6.72 -3.08 17.19
CA MET A 163 7.01 -3.45 18.58
C MET A 163 8.32 -4.23 18.71
N ILE A 164 8.59 -5.16 17.79
CA ILE A 164 9.85 -5.91 17.75
C ILE A 164 11.03 -4.94 17.55
N MET A 165 10.94 -4.04 16.57
CA MET A 165 12.01 -3.09 16.31
C MET A 165 12.20 -2.10 17.46
N GLU A 166 11.12 -1.62 18.06
CA GLU A 166 11.19 -0.74 19.23
C GLU A 166 11.93 -1.43 20.40
N ARG A 167 11.65 -2.71 20.65
CA ARG A 167 12.36 -3.50 21.66
C ARG A 167 13.84 -3.66 21.33
N LEU A 168 14.17 -4.07 20.11
CA LEU A 168 15.57 -4.25 19.66
C LEU A 168 16.38 -2.95 19.76
N TRP A 169 15.79 -1.82 19.37
CA TRP A 169 16.44 -0.51 19.52
C TRP A 169 16.59 -0.10 20.98
N SER A 170 15.61 -0.39 21.83
CA SER A 170 15.70 -0.11 23.26
C SER A 170 16.80 -0.91 23.94
N GLU A 171 16.98 -2.18 23.57
CA GLU A 171 18.05 -3.05 24.08
C GLU A 171 19.43 -2.54 23.66
N ARG A 172 19.58 -2.22 22.37
CA ARG A 172 20.83 -1.64 21.84
C ARG A 172 21.21 -0.32 22.53
N SER A 173 20.24 0.57 22.75
CA SER A 173 20.50 1.84 23.45
C SER A 173 20.82 1.65 24.95
N ARG A 174 20.39 0.55 25.57
CA ARG A 174 20.80 0.18 26.93
C ARG A 174 22.23 -0.34 26.97
N GLU A 175 22.63 -1.13 25.98
CA GLU A 175 24.01 -1.62 25.83
C GLU A 175 25.00 -0.49 25.51
N GLU A 176 24.57 0.51 24.74
CA GLU A 176 25.39 1.69 24.40
C GLU A 176 25.46 2.73 25.53
N ARG A 177 24.80 2.53 26.69
CA ARG A 177 25.02 3.39 27.86
C ARG A 177 26.46 3.22 28.33
N PRO A 178 27.29 4.29 28.36
CA PRO A 178 28.65 4.15 28.84
C PRO A 178 28.62 3.68 30.30
N LEU A 179 29.35 2.59 30.58
CA LEU A 179 29.57 1.99 31.91
C LEU A 179 30.01 3.00 33.00
N PHE A 180 30.34 4.24 32.62
CA PHE A 180 30.85 5.31 33.47
C PHE A 180 29.93 6.54 33.57
N SER A 181 28.60 6.42 33.39
CA SER A 181 27.69 7.56 33.62
C SER A 181 27.45 7.90 35.10
N TRP A 182 27.94 7.09 36.04
CA TRP A 182 27.82 7.33 37.49
C TRP A 182 28.48 8.63 37.97
N ARG A 183 29.38 9.24 37.19
CA ARG A 183 30.12 10.44 37.60
C ARG A 183 29.34 11.76 37.44
N ARG A 184 28.17 11.77 36.81
CA ARG A 184 27.34 13.00 36.67
C ARG A 184 26.26 13.14 37.74
N SER A 185 25.72 12.03 38.28
CA SER A 185 24.67 12.12 39.30
C SER A 185 25.17 12.64 40.66
N TYR A 186 26.45 12.46 40.98
CA TYR A 186 27.02 12.96 42.24
C TYR A 186 27.32 14.47 42.26
N VAL A 187 27.27 15.16 41.11
CA VAL A 187 27.56 16.61 41.04
C VAL A 187 26.27 17.44 41.17
N GLU A 188 25.11 16.90 40.83
CA GLU A 188 23.81 17.59 40.97
C GLU A 188 23.19 17.47 42.36
N GLU A 189 23.57 16.49 43.19
CA GLU A 189 23.14 16.41 44.59
C GLU A 189 24.01 17.23 45.55
N ALA A 190 25.10 17.85 45.05
CA ALA A 190 26.05 18.62 45.86
C ALA A 190 26.02 20.14 45.57
N SER A 191 25.04 20.63 44.82
CA SER A 191 24.83 22.06 44.54
C SER A 191 23.50 22.57 45.07
#